data_AF-A0A1V5WTZ7-F1
#
_entry.id   AF-A0A1V5WTZ7-F1
#
_cell.length_a   1.000
_cell.length_b   1.000
_cell.length_c   1.000
_cell.angle_alpha   90.00
_cell.angle_beta   90.00
_cell.angle_gamma   90.00
#
_symmetry.space_group_name_H-M   'P 1'
#
loop_
_entity.id
_entity.type
_entity.pdbx_description
1 polymer ?
#
loop_
_entity_poly.entity_id
_entity_poly.type
_entity_poly.pdbx_seq_one_letter_code
_entity_poly.pdbx_strand_id
1 'polypeptide(L)'
;MGKTFWADLLEGHKAEEYICSELKGEFPTLHTVEGKSIHYDLIDDDGYTIEVKLDKRSRETGNVAIEYEHRGVRAGISISKAKEWAIVYYLRGVGWVWSLIPTKELRTFLVNNWGYLRKYINPNDPDKSETMLVRTEDFANQFNYYKILDKQQGVV
;
A
#
# COMPACT_ATOMS: atom_id res chain seq x y z
N MET A 1 24.70 -15.84 -5.98
CA MET A 1 24.06 -14.84 -6.87
C MET A 1 23.06 -14.08 -6.02
N GLY A 2 23.38 -12.84 -5.64
CA GLY A 2 22.59 -12.09 -4.65
C GLY A 2 21.20 -11.73 -5.19
N LYS A 3 20.18 -11.86 -4.34
CA LYS A 3 18.86 -11.25 -4.60
C LYS A 3 19.03 -9.74 -4.62
N THR A 4 18.31 -9.05 -5.51
CA THR A 4 18.30 -7.58 -5.55
C THR A 4 17.45 -7.06 -4.39
N PHE A 5 17.76 -5.86 -3.88
CA PHE A 5 16.92 -5.16 -2.88
C PHE A 5 15.45 -5.18 -3.28
N TRP A 6 15.15 -5.02 -4.57
CA TRP A 6 13.80 -5.15 -5.13
C TRP A 6 13.19 -6.54 -5.01
N ALA A 7 13.95 -7.60 -5.32
CA ALA A 7 13.45 -8.96 -5.17
C ALA A 7 13.14 -9.27 -3.71
N ASP A 8 13.90 -8.66 -2.79
CA ASP A 8 13.61 -8.73 -1.36
C ASP A 8 12.39 -7.89 -0.99
N LEU A 9 12.34 -6.59 -1.31
CA LEU A 9 11.22 -5.70 -0.97
C LEU A 9 9.86 -6.20 -1.45
N LEU A 10 9.82 -7.05 -2.47
CA LEU A 10 8.61 -7.69 -2.97
C LEU A 10 8.04 -8.77 -2.04
N GLU A 11 8.10 -8.60 -0.71
CA GLU A 11 7.40 -9.40 0.29
C GLU A 11 6.64 -8.43 1.23
N GLY A 12 5.43 -8.78 1.67
CA GLY A 12 4.59 -7.87 2.47
C GLY A 12 5.31 -7.35 3.72
N HIS A 13 5.94 -8.26 4.46
CA HIS A 13 6.74 -7.93 5.64
C HIS A 13 7.91 -6.96 5.35
N LYS A 14 8.58 -7.13 4.20
CA LYS A 14 9.70 -6.24 3.84
C LYS A 14 9.21 -4.86 3.41
N ALA A 15 8.01 -4.76 2.83
CA ALA A 15 7.37 -3.48 2.60
C ALA A 15 7.04 -2.78 3.93
N GLU A 16 6.54 -3.50 4.93
CA GLU A 16 6.30 -2.98 6.29
C GLU A 16 7.59 -2.47 6.93
N GLU A 17 8.66 -3.27 6.92
CA GLU A 17 9.99 -2.89 7.43
C GLU A 17 10.55 -1.65 6.73
N TYR A 18 10.44 -1.59 5.40
CA TYR A 18 10.91 -0.46 4.60
C TYR A 18 10.14 0.81 4.97
N ILE A 19 8.81 0.79 4.95
CA ILE A 19 7.98 1.95 5.29
C ILE A 19 8.24 2.41 6.72
N CYS A 20 8.36 1.47 7.67
CA CYS A 20 8.75 1.78 9.04
C CYS A 20 10.07 2.55 9.08
N SER A 21 11.11 2.07 8.37
CA SER A 21 12.43 2.70 8.33
C SER A 21 12.43 4.10 7.71
N GLU A 22 11.65 4.32 6.65
CA GLU A 22 11.54 5.64 5.99
C GLU A 22 10.83 6.66 6.88
N LEU A 23 9.86 6.21 7.69
CA LEU A 23 9.06 7.07 8.55
C LEU A 23 9.68 7.28 9.95
N LYS A 24 10.74 6.56 10.32
CA LYS A 24 11.43 6.71 11.62
C LYS A 24 11.94 8.12 11.90
N GLY A 25 12.22 8.92 10.88
CA GLY A 25 12.64 10.32 11.06
C GLY A 25 11.54 11.21 11.64
N GLU A 26 10.28 10.94 11.29
CA GLU A 26 9.11 11.68 11.77
C GLU A 26 8.44 10.98 12.96
N PHE A 27 8.45 9.65 12.99
CA PHE A 27 7.88 8.81 14.04
C PHE A 27 8.96 7.89 14.65
N PRO A 28 9.79 8.39 15.59
CA PRO A 28 10.94 7.65 16.10
C PRO A 28 10.59 6.34 16.82
N THR A 29 9.40 6.23 17.39
CA THR A 29 8.92 5.06 18.13
C THR A 29 8.11 4.08 17.25
N LEU A 30 7.91 4.37 15.97
CA LEU A 30 7.14 3.55 15.03
C LEU A 30 7.73 2.15 14.89
N HIS A 31 6.93 1.11 15.00
CA HIS A 31 7.37 -0.27 14.87
C HIS A 31 6.28 -1.15 14.25
N THR A 32 6.69 -2.30 13.71
CA THR A 32 5.78 -3.33 13.20
C THR A 32 5.04 -4.00 14.34
N VAL A 33 3.74 -4.26 14.17
CA VAL A 33 2.96 -5.01 15.16
C VAL A 33 3.30 -6.50 15.05
N GLU A 34 3.62 -7.13 16.19
CA GLU A 34 3.85 -8.58 16.21
C GLU A 34 2.53 -9.37 16.04
N GLY A 35 2.55 -10.33 15.11
CA GLY A 35 1.40 -11.19 14.82
C GLY A 35 0.37 -10.56 13.87
N LYS A 36 -0.75 -11.27 13.65
CA LYS A 36 -1.76 -10.86 12.67
C LYS A 36 -2.75 -9.87 13.30
N SER A 37 -2.42 -8.58 13.28
CA SER A 37 -3.39 -7.51 13.53
C SER A 37 -4.32 -7.38 12.31
N ILE A 38 -5.63 -7.23 12.55
CA ILE A 38 -6.62 -7.01 11.48
C ILE A 38 -6.87 -5.52 11.21
N HIS A 39 -6.09 -4.61 11.81
CA HIS A 39 -6.43 -3.18 11.86
C HIS A 39 -5.35 -2.23 11.34
N TYR A 40 -4.08 -2.60 11.46
CA TYR A 40 -2.90 -1.83 11.07
C TYR A 40 -1.66 -2.72 11.21
N ASP A 41 -0.60 -2.38 10.48
CA ASP A 41 0.66 -3.14 10.43
C ASP A 41 1.77 -2.41 11.22
N LEU A 42 1.72 -1.08 11.29
CA LEU A 42 2.65 -0.26 12.06
C LEU A 42 1.93 0.56 13.14
N ILE A 43 2.58 0.71 14.30
CA ILE A 43 2.11 1.54 15.42
C ILE A 43 3.27 2.32 16.05
N ASP A 44 2.97 3.54 16.45
CA ASP A 44 3.84 4.42 17.23
C ASP A 44 3.33 4.54 18.67
N ASP A 45 4.19 4.89 19.63
CA ASP A 45 3.85 4.93 21.06
C ASP A 45 2.72 5.93 21.38
N ASP A 46 2.59 6.99 20.58
CA ASP A 46 1.50 7.98 20.67
C ASP A 46 0.18 7.51 20.00
N GLY A 47 0.11 6.25 19.58
CA GLY A 47 -1.06 5.65 18.94
C GLY A 47 -1.28 6.11 17.50
N TYR A 48 -0.23 6.58 16.82
CA TYR A 48 -0.24 6.75 15.37
C TYR A 48 -0.14 5.37 14.69
N THR A 49 -0.96 5.11 13.68
CA THR A 49 -1.11 3.77 13.09
C THR A 49 -1.16 3.82 11.57
N ILE A 50 -0.53 2.83 10.94
CA ILE A 50 -0.41 2.74 9.48
C ILE A 50 -0.75 1.31 9.04
N GLU A 51 -1.59 1.17 8.01
CA GLU A 51 -1.76 -0.08 7.28
C GLU A 51 -0.91 -0.04 6.01
N VAL A 52 -0.10 -1.07 5.78
CA VAL A 52 0.87 -1.15 4.69
C VAL A 52 0.40 -2.18 3.67
N LYS A 53 0.37 -1.78 2.40
CA LYS A 53 0.08 -2.67 1.27
C LYS A 53 1.22 -2.67 0.26
N LEU A 54 1.34 -3.81 -0.43
CA LEU A 54 2.22 -3.98 -1.56
C LEU A 54 1.41 -4.50 -2.75
N ASP A 55 1.27 -3.67 -3.79
CA ASP A 55 0.66 -4.09 -5.04
C ASP A 55 1.74 -4.43 -6.07
N LYS A 56 2.15 -5.70 -6.09
CA LYS A 56 3.15 -6.17 -7.07
C LYS A 56 2.62 -6.15 -8.51
N ARG A 57 1.31 -6.33 -8.66
CA ARG A 57 0.65 -6.46 -9.97
C ARG A 57 0.51 -5.11 -10.66
N SER A 58 0.62 -4.00 -9.94
CA SER A 58 0.69 -2.66 -10.52
C SER A 58 1.73 -2.52 -11.64
N ARG A 59 2.84 -3.26 -11.57
CA ARG A 59 3.87 -3.30 -12.63
C ARG A 59 3.33 -3.84 -13.97
N GLU A 60 2.45 -4.81 -13.90
CA GLU A 60 1.87 -5.49 -15.06
C GLU A 60 0.59 -4.78 -15.52
N THR A 61 -0.26 -4.39 -14.57
CA THR A 61 -1.60 -3.88 -14.84
C THR A 61 -1.62 -2.38 -15.09
N GLY A 62 -0.62 -1.63 -14.60
CA GLY A 62 -0.62 -0.16 -14.59
C GLY A 62 -1.64 0.45 -13.62
N ASN A 63 -2.24 -0.35 -12.73
CA ASN A 63 -3.23 0.10 -11.76
C ASN A 63 -2.76 -0.21 -10.32
N VAL A 64 -3.13 0.66 -9.39
CA VAL A 64 -3.13 0.39 -7.96
C VAL A 64 -4.45 -0.30 -7.63
N ALA A 65 -4.38 -1.50 -7.07
CA ALA A 65 -5.50 -2.28 -6.58
C ALA A 65 -5.78 -1.94 -5.12
N ILE A 66 -6.96 -1.36 -4.84
CA ILE A 66 -7.42 -1.07 -3.49
C ILE A 66 -8.58 -1.99 -3.14
N GLU A 67 -8.33 -2.92 -2.22
CA GLU A 67 -9.36 -3.84 -1.71
C GLU A 67 -10.34 -3.09 -0.82
N TYR A 68 -11.64 -3.19 -1.15
CA TYR A 68 -12.72 -2.54 -0.42
C TYR A 68 -13.70 -3.56 0.19
N GLU A 69 -13.89 -4.70 -0.46
CA GLU A 69 -14.82 -5.74 -0.02
C GLU A 69 -14.28 -7.13 -0.32
N HIS A 70 -14.55 -8.08 0.57
CA HIS A 70 -14.30 -9.50 0.38
C HIS A 70 -15.55 -10.27 0.82
N ARG A 71 -16.14 -11.11 -0.05
CA ARG A 71 -17.32 -11.94 0.26
C ARG A 71 -18.60 -11.18 0.63
N GLY A 72 -18.89 -10.03 0.03
CA GLY A 72 -20.05 -9.24 0.47
C GLY A 72 -19.84 -8.51 1.80
N VAL A 73 -18.64 -8.66 2.39
CA VAL A 73 -18.28 -8.08 3.69
C VAL A 73 -17.18 -7.07 3.49
N ARG A 74 -17.36 -5.90 4.11
CA ARG A 74 -16.37 -4.83 4.12
C ARG A 74 -14.98 -5.39 4.49
N ALA A 75 -13.98 -5.08 3.66
CA ALA A 75 -12.61 -5.54 3.82
C ALA A 75 -11.61 -4.41 3.49
N GLY A 76 -10.33 -4.63 3.78
CA GLY A 76 -9.24 -3.70 3.47
C GLY A 76 -9.55 -2.27 3.93
N ILE A 77 -9.51 -1.33 2.98
CA ILE A 77 -9.64 0.11 3.28
C ILE A 77 -10.99 0.48 3.93
N SER A 78 -12.02 -0.33 3.74
CA SER A 78 -13.37 -0.01 4.23
C SER A 78 -13.58 -0.35 5.70
N ILE A 79 -12.75 -1.24 6.27
CA ILE A 79 -12.74 -1.61 7.70
C ILE A 79 -11.48 -1.19 8.44
N SER A 80 -10.44 -0.78 7.72
CA SER A 80 -9.19 -0.31 8.32
C SER A 80 -9.45 0.79 9.35
N LYS A 81 -8.75 0.67 10.48
CA LYS A 81 -8.73 1.64 11.58
C LYS A 81 -7.41 2.41 11.65
N ALA A 82 -6.47 2.11 10.74
CA ALA A 82 -5.22 2.85 10.64
C ALA A 82 -5.49 4.34 10.35
N LYS A 83 -4.67 5.23 10.91
CA LYS A 83 -4.75 6.66 10.59
C LYS A 83 -4.34 6.91 9.14
N GLU A 84 -3.27 6.24 8.71
CA GLU A 84 -2.76 6.29 7.34
C GLU A 84 -2.79 4.94 6.64
N TRP A 85 -2.78 5.02 5.32
CA TRP A 85 -2.61 3.91 4.40
C TRP A 85 -1.34 4.13 3.60
N ALA A 86 -0.35 3.26 3.79
CA ALA A 86 0.85 3.22 2.99
C ALA A 86 0.69 2.15 1.89
N ILE A 87 0.96 2.50 0.64
CA ILE A 87 0.93 1.52 -0.46
C ILE A 87 2.16 1.64 -1.33
N VAL A 88 2.87 0.51 -1.50
CA VAL A 88 3.99 0.34 -2.43
C VAL A 88 3.46 -0.19 -3.76
N TYR A 89 3.79 0.49 -4.86
CA TYR A 89 3.35 0.14 -6.20
C TYR A 89 4.38 0.57 -7.26
N TYR A 90 4.20 0.10 -8.50
CA TYR A 90 5.04 0.43 -9.63
C TYR A 90 4.40 1.55 -10.45
N LEU A 91 5.13 2.65 -10.62
CA LEU A 91 4.74 3.78 -11.45
C LEU A 91 5.56 3.77 -12.75
N ARG A 92 4.87 3.68 -13.89
CA ARG A 92 5.51 3.60 -15.21
C ARG A 92 6.37 4.85 -15.45
N GLY A 93 7.59 4.64 -15.96
CA GLY A 93 8.56 5.72 -16.22
C GLY A 93 9.29 6.23 -14.97
N VAL A 94 8.89 5.80 -13.76
CA VAL A 94 9.54 6.17 -12.50
C VAL A 94 10.20 4.96 -11.83
N GLY A 95 9.49 3.83 -11.74
CA GLY A 95 9.91 2.65 -10.99
C GLY A 95 8.98 2.37 -9.82
N TRP A 96 9.48 1.64 -8.82
CA TRP A 96 8.72 1.42 -7.58
C TRP A 96 8.69 2.68 -6.72
N VAL A 97 7.52 2.96 -6.20
CA VAL A 97 7.21 4.13 -5.39
C VAL A 97 6.31 3.71 -4.24
N TRP A 98 6.10 4.62 -3.29
CA TRP A 98 5.07 4.46 -2.28
C TRP A 98 4.35 5.78 -2.03
N SER A 99 3.09 5.69 -1.59
CA SER A 99 2.29 6.84 -1.14
C SER A 99 1.88 6.61 0.31
N LEU A 100 1.81 7.68 1.10
CA LEU A 100 1.24 7.72 2.46
C LEU A 100 0.01 8.61 2.43
N ILE A 101 -1.15 8.06 2.80
CA ILE A 101 -2.44 8.71 2.55
C ILE A 101 -3.32 8.58 3.78
N PRO A 102 -3.98 9.66 4.24
CA PRO A 102 -4.93 9.54 5.33
C PRO A 102 -6.03 8.55 4.94
N THR A 103 -6.27 7.53 5.77
CA THR A 103 -7.22 6.45 5.46
C THR A 103 -8.61 6.98 5.12
N LYS A 104 -9.02 8.06 5.80
CA LYS A 104 -10.30 8.75 5.54
C LYS A 104 -10.33 9.42 4.17
N GLU A 105 -9.21 10.02 3.74
CA GLU A 105 -9.09 10.67 2.44
C GLU A 105 -9.16 9.64 1.32
N LEU A 106 -8.39 8.56 1.41
CA LEU A 106 -8.45 7.47 0.44
C LEU A 106 -9.87 6.88 0.34
N ARG A 107 -10.52 6.64 1.48
CA ARG A 107 -11.91 6.16 1.51
C ARG A 107 -12.87 7.14 0.82
N THR A 108 -12.72 8.43 1.08
CA THR A 108 -13.55 9.48 0.48
C THR A 108 -13.36 9.55 -1.03
N PHE A 109 -12.11 9.48 -1.50
CA PHE A 109 -11.79 9.40 -2.92
C PHE A 109 -12.47 8.21 -3.60
N LEU A 110 -12.39 7.01 -3.01
CA LEU A 110 -13.01 5.81 -3.58
C LEU A 110 -14.54 5.92 -3.65
N VAL A 111 -15.18 6.46 -2.61
CA VAL A 111 -16.64 6.65 -2.56
C VAL A 111 -17.09 7.68 -3.60
N ASN A 112 -16.39 8.82 -3.70
CA ASN A 112 -16.73 9.88 -4.65
C ASN A 112 -16.55 9.43 -6.11
N ASN A 113 -15.66 8.47 -6.35
CA ASN A 113 -15.38 7.94 -7.69
C ASN A 113 -15.96 6.54 -7.93
N TRP A 114 -16.86 6.06 -7.05
CA TRP A 114 -17.32 4.67 -7.03
C TRP A 114 -17.94 4.20 -8.36
N GLY A 115 -18.67 5.08 -9.04
CA GLY A 115 -19.30 4.79 -10.33
C GLY A 115 -18.37 4.88 -11.55
N TYR A 116 -17.19 5.48 -11.39
CA TYR A 116 -16.23 5.73 -12.47
C TYR A 116 -15.02 4.80 -12.42
N LEU A 117 -14.63 4.38 -11.22
CA LEU A 117 -13.50 3.48 -11.04
C LEU A 117 -13.81 2.09 -11.56
N ARG A 118 -12.85 1.51 -12.27
CA ARG A 118 -12.95 0.13 -12.72
C ARG A 118 -12.89 -0.79 -11.52
N LYS A 119 -13.81 -1.75 -11.48
CA LYS A 119 -13.84 -2.80 -10.48
C LYS A 119 -13.26 -4.07 -11.06
N TYR A 120 -12.38 -4.72 -10.30
CA TYR A 120 -11.93 -6.06 -10.59
C TYR A 120 -12.64 -7.04 -9.67
N ILE A 121 -13.27 -8.04 -10.29
CA ILE A 121 -13.81 -9.21 -9.63
C ILE A 121 -12.95 -10.38 -10.12
N ASN A 122 -12.28 -11.07 -9.21
CA ASN A 122 -11.43 -12.19 -9.58
C ASN A 122 -12.30 -13.35 -10.11
N PRO A 123 -12.18 -13.76 -11.40
CA PRO A 123 -13.05 -14.78 -11.99
C PRO A 123 -12.79 -16.18 -11.43
N ASN A 124 -11.62 -16.41 -10.83
CA ASN A 124 -11.26 -17.67 -10.17
C ASN A 124 -11.54 -17.64 -8.66
N ASP A 125 -12.09 -16.53 -8.17
CA ASP A 125 -12.55 -16.40 -6.81
C ASP A 125 -14.08 -16.53 -6.83
N PRO A 126 -14.66 -17.67 -6.40
CA PRO A 126 -16.11 -17.81 -6.32
C PRO A 126 -16.75 -16.77 -5.39
N ASP A 127 -15.93 -16.07 -4.60
CA ASP A 127 -16.32 -15.25 -3.47
C ASP A 127 -16.33 -13.74 -3.73
N LYS A 128 -16.14 -13.31 -4.99
CA LYS A 128 -16.28 -11.92 -5.47
C LYS A 128 -15.64 -10.86 -4.56
N SER A 129 -14.31 -10.82 -4.52
CA SER A 129 -13.60 -9.68 -3.92
C SER A 129 -13.81 -8.42 -4.78
N GLU A 130 -14.30 -7.31 -4.20
CA GLU A 130 -14.45 -6.03 -4.91
C GLU A 130 -13.20 -5.18 -4.68
N THR A 131 -12.35 -5.15 -5.72
CA THR A 131 -11.13 -4.36 -5.75
C THR A 131 -11.32 -3.18 -6.69
N MET A 132 -11.08 -1.98 -6.19
CA MET A 132 -11.10 -0.76 -6.98
C MET A 132 -9.75 -0.59 -7.66
N LEU A 133 -9.74 -0.37 -8.97
CA LEU A 133 -8.54 -0.14 -9.75
C LEU A 133 -8.41 1.34 -10.09
N VAL A 134 -7.30 1.94 -9.65
CA VAL A 134 -6.94 3.33 -9.97
C VAL A 134 -5.68 3.30 -10.83
N ARG A 135 -5.62 4.03 -11.95
CA ARG A 135 -4.37 4.09 -12.74
C ARG A 135 -3.24 4.64 -11.88
N THR A 136 -2.06 4.02 -11.97
CA THR A 136 -0.90 4.38 -11.14
C THR A 136 -0.50 5.85 -11.29
N GLU A 137 -0.61 6.41 -12.50
CA GLU A 137 -0.37 7.83 -12.78
C GLU A 137 -1.41 8.74 -12.09
N ASP A 138 -2.70 8.43 -12.22
CA ASP A 138 -3.77 9.20 -11.59
C ASP A 138 -3.65 9.15 -10.05
N PHE A 139 -3.32 7.98 -9.51
CA PHE A 139 -3.11 7.76 -8.08
C PHE A 139 -1.92 8.59 -7.55
N ALA A 140 -0.79 8.53 -8.25
CA ALA A 140 0.41 9.30 -7.93
C ALA A 140 0.17 10.82 -7.99
N ASN A 141 -0.59 11.28 -8.98
CA ASN A 141 -0.95 12.70 -9.12
C ASN A 141 -1.92 13.17 -8.03
N GLN A 142 -2.85 12.31 -7.59
CA GLN A 142 -3.83 12.64 -6.56
C GLN A 142 -3.21 12.65 -5.15
N PHE A 143 -2.32 11.70 -4.86
CA PHE A 143 -1.89 11.42 -3.48
C PHE A 143 -0.41 11.68 -3.20
N ASN A 144 0.33 12.19 -4.19
CA ASN A 144 1.79 12.24 -4.19
C ASN A 144 2.44 10.86 -4.03
N TYR A 145 3.75 10.80 -4.22
CA TYR A 145 4.52 9.57 -4.05
C TYR A 145 5.97 9.87 -3.68
N TYR A 146 6.62 8.88 -3.09
CA TYR A 146 8.03 8.84 -2.76
C TYR A 146 8.70 7.76 -3.59
N LYS A 147 9.83 8.10 -4.21
CA LYS A 147 10.63 7.12 -4.96
C LYS A 147 11.35 6.20 -3.99
N ILE A 148 11.25 4.91 -4.25
CA ILE A 148 12.10 3.95 -3.54
C ILE A 148 13.46 3.97 -4.25
N LEU A 149 14.46 4.56 -3.60
CA LEU A 149 15.80 4.67 -4.18
C LEU A 149 16.56 3.37 -3.93
N ASP A 150 17.23 2.86 -4.97
CA ASP A 150 18.25 1.85 -4.78
C ASP A 150 19.37 2.46 -3.93
N LYS A 151 19.43 2.10 -2.64
CA LYS A 151 20.66 2.23 -1.87
C LYS A 151 21.64 1.26 -2.50
N GLN A 152 22.40 1.70 -3.50
CA GLN A 152 23.61 1.00 -3.90
C GLN A 152 24.39 0.73 -2.62
N GLN A 153 24.65 -0.54 -2.32
CA GLN A 153 25.47 -0.94 -1.19
C GLN A 153 26.72 -0.06 -1.21
N GLY A 154 26.90 0.74 -0.17
CA GLY A 154 28.15 1.46 0.05
C GLY A 154 29.25 0.43 0.10
N VAL A 155 30.05 0.38 -0.97
CA VAL A 155 31.37 -0.23 -0.92
C VAL A 155 32.21 0.78 -0.15
N VAL A 156 32.54 0.41 1.09
CA VAL A 156 33.56 1.06 1.92
C VAL A 156 34.92 0.88 1.24
#